data_AF-A0A842QUZ8-F1
#
_entry.id   AF-A0A842QUZ8-F1
#
_cell.length_a   1.000
_cell.length_b   1.000
_cell.length_c   1.000
_cell.angle_alpha   90.00
_cell.angle_beta   90.00
_cell.angle_gamma   90.00
#
_symmetry.space_group_name_H-M   'P 1'
#
loop_
_entity.id
_entity.type
_entity.pdbx_description
1 polymer ?
#
loop_
_entity_poly.entity_id
_entity_poly.type
_entity_poly.pdbx_seq_one_letter_code
_entity_poly.pdbx_strand_id
1 'polypeptide(L)'
;MNELLEERRKELYRLMAGGLRHLGVDSYDLSVDRRKRIDVFDPETAVFLVKTDTEPVLTKSDISFIVRNLENKHYNVKHIVQRDGRLLLFI
;
A
#
# COMPACT_ATOMS: atom_id res chain seq x y z
N MET A 1 3.61 -18.08 -12.57
CA MET A 1 3.35 -16.87 -11.75
C MET A 1 2.28 -16.10 -12.46
N ASN A 2 1.19 -15.68 -11.81
CA ASN A 2 0.08 -15.01 -12.48
C ASN A 2 0.53 -13.59 -12.86
N GLU A 3 0.74 -13.32 -14.15
CA GLU A 3 1.27 -12.05 -14.68
C GLU A 3 0.45 -10.84 -14.21
N LEU A 4 -0.88 -10.98 -14.19
CA LEU A 4 -1.79 -9.92 -13.73
C LEU A 4 -1.55 -9.53 -12.26
N LEU A 5 -1.25 -10.50 -11.38
CA LEU A 5 -0.98 -10.21 -9.97
C LEU A 5 0.36 -9.50 -9.78
N GLU A 6 1.37 -9.86 -10.57
CA GLU A 6 2.65 -9.15 -10.55
C GLU A 6 2.53 -7.73 -11.12
N GLU A 7 1.72 -7.53 -12.16
CA GLU A 7 1.41 -6.20 -12.68
C GLU A 7 0.73 -5.32 -11.63
N ARG A 8 -0.28 -5.86 -10.93
CA ARG A 8 -0.94 -5.16 -9.82
C ARG A 8 0.02 -4.84 -8.68
N ARG A 9 0.90 -5.78 -8.32
CA ARG A 9 1.94 -5.55 -7.30
C ARG A 9 2.85 -4.38 -7.69
N LYS A 10 3.31 -4.35 -8.95
CA LYS A 10 4.14 -3.25 -9.48
C LYS A 10 3.37 -1.94 -9.54
N GLU A 11 2.10 -1.96 -9.90
CA GLU A 11 1.24 -0.79 -9.91
C GLU A 11 1.06 -0.21 -8.49
N LEU A 12 0.72 -1.06 -7.51
CA LEU A 12 0.63 -0.67 -6.10
C LEU A 12 1.92 0.00 -5.61
N TYR A 13 3.07 -0.58 -5.96
CA TYR A 13 4.36 0.00 -5.64
C TYR A 13 4.49 1.42 -6.22
N ARG A 14 4.17 1.60 -7.52
CA ARG A 14 4.26 2.90 -8.18
C ARG A 14 3.29 3.93 -7.59
N LEU A 15 2.06 3.52 -7.27
CA LEU A 15 1.07 4.40 -6.65
C LEU A 15 1.52 4.87 -5.27
N MET A 16 2.03 3.95 -4.45
CA MET A 16 2.57 4.27 -3.13
C MET A 16 3.78 5.19 -3.21
N ALA A 17 4.77 4.86 -4.05
CA ALA A 17 5.97 5.68 -4.24
C ALA A 17 5.61 7.09 -4.75
N GLY A 18 4.68 7.18 -5.71
CA GLY A 18 4.19 8.46 -6.22
C GLY A 18 3.43 9.28 -5.17
N GLY A 19 2.61 8.62 -4.35
CA GLY A 19 1.90 9.24 -3.24
C GLY A 19 2.85 9.79 -2.18
N LEU A 20 3.84 9.01 -1.76
CA LEU A 20 4.86 9.43 -0.79
C LEU A 20 5.66 10.63 -1.29
N ARG A 21 6.11 10.58 -2.54
CA ARG A 21 6.81 11.72 -3.17
C ARG A 21 5.93 12.97 -3.25
N HIS A 22 4.64 12.83 -3.55
CA HIS A 22 3.71 13.97 -3.58
C HIS A 22 3.58 14.65 -2.21
N LEU A 23 3.70 13.86 -1.13
CA LEU A 23 3.67 14.35 0.25
C LEU A 23 5.03 14.88 0.74
N GLY A 24 6.05 14.92 -0.13
CA GLY A 24 7.39 15.38 0.23
C GLY A 24 8.22 14.37 1.02
N VAL A 25 7.85 13.09 1.02
CA VAL A 25 8.64 12.02 1.63
C VAL A 25 9.63 11.48 0.60
N ASP A 26 10.87 11.96 0.68
CA ASP A 26 11.96 11.56 -0.24
C ASP A 26 12.78 10.36 0.25
N SER A 27 12.74 10.08 1.56
CA SER A 27 13.39 8.92 2.18
C SER A 27 12.33 7.92 2.67
N TYR A 28 12.20 6.81 1.95
CA TYR A 28 11.31 5.72 2.32
C TYR A 28 11.89 4.35 1.92
N ASP A 29 11.57 3.34 2.72
CA ASP A 29 11.71 1.93 2.33
C ASP A 29 10.31 1.37 2.07
N LEU A 30 10.03 1.00 0.82
CA LEU A 30 8.72 0.54 0.36
C LEU A 30 8.81 -0.90 -0.15
N SER A 31 7.89 -1.75 0.31
CA SER A 31 7.70 -3.09 -0.23
C SER A 31 6.21 -3.39 -0.43
N VAL A 32 5.93 -4.20 -1.46
CA VAL A 32 4.58 -4.72 -1.71
C VAL A 32 4.70 -6.23 -1.83
N ASP A 33 4.19 -6.91 -0.81
CA ASP A 33 4.25 -8.37 -0.68
C ASP A 33 2.89 -8.98 -0.99
N ARG A 34 2.87 -10.08 -1.74
CA ARG A 34 1.68 -10.92 -1.84
C ARG A 34 1.56 -11.79 -0.60
N ARG A 35 0.40 -11.76 0.06
CA ARG A 35 0.13 -12.60 1.22
C ARG A 35 -0.05 -14.06 0.77
N LYS A 36 0.64 -14.98 1.45
CA LYS A 36 0.56 -16.43 1.16
C LYS A 36 -0.77 -16.99 1.70
N ARG A 37 -1.35 -17.96 0.99
CA ARG A 37 -2.59 -18.69 1.37
C ARG A 37 -3.87 -17.85 1.40
N ILE A 38 -3.88 -16.70 0.70
CA ILE A 38 -5.08 -15.92 0.46
C ILE A 38 -5.79 -16.51 -0.77
N ASP A 39 -7.11 -16.73 -0.67
CA ASP A 39 -7.95 -16.99 -1.84
C ASP A 39 -8.18 -15.68 -2.59
N VAL A 40 -7.88 -15.66 -3.89
CA VAL A 40 -7.98 -14.47 -4.74
C VAL A 40 -9.43 -14.20 -5.16
N PHE A 41 -10.31 -15.20 -5.04
CA PHE A 41 -11.74 -15.07 -5.37
C PHE A 41 -12.58 -14.50 -4.22
N ASP A 42 -12.01 -14.38 -3.02
CA ASP A 42 -12.68 -13.81 -1.86
C ASP A 42 -12.46 -12.29 -1.79
N PRO A 43 -13.51 -11.47 -1.98
CA PRO A 43 -13.40 -10.01 -1.94
C PRO A 43 -13.18 -9.44 -0.53
N GLU A 44 -13.37 -10.23 0.53
CA GLU A 44 -13.14 -9.79 1.91
C GLU A 44 -11.66 -9.92 2.32
N THR A 45 -10.89 -10.76 1.62
CA THR A 45 -9.52 -11.08 2.03
C THR A 45 -8.48 -10.20 1.33
N ALA A 46 -7.63 -9.53 2.10
CA ALA A 46 -6.51 -8.73 1.57
C ALA A 46 -5.42 -9.61 0.93
N VAL A 47 -5.12 -9.35 -0.35
CA VAL A 47 -4.18 -10.10 -1.19
C VAL A 47 -2.75 -9.55 -1.09
N PHE A 48 -2.62 -8.25 -0.90
CA PHE A 48 -1.35 -7.54 -0.81
C PHE A 48 -1.15 -6.92 0.58
N LEU A 49 0.11 -6.88 0.98
CA LEU A 49 0.60 -6.12 2.11
C LEU A 49 1.59 -5.10 1.59
N VAL A 50 1.22 -3.83 1.68
CA VAL A 50 2.15 -2.72 1.46
C VAL A 50 2.80 -2.39 2.79
N LYS A 51 4.12 -2.30 2.81
CA LYS A 51 4.88 -1.82 3.95
C LYS A 51 5.68 -0.61 3.52
N THR A 52 5.59 0.46 4.29
CA THR A 52 6.44 1.63 4.09
C THR A 52 6.99 2.10 5.42
N ASP A 53 8.31 2.23 5.49
CA ASP A 53 9.00 2.91 6.58
C ASP A 53 9.38 4.30 6.08
N THR A 54 8.93 5.35 6.76
CA THR A 54 9.09 6.74 6.31
C THR A 54 9.71 7.62 7.40
N GLU A 55 10.60 8.52 6.98
CA GLU A 55 11.05 9.64 7.79
C GLU A 55 10.83 10.93 6.98
N PRO A 56 9.94 11.85 7.42
CA PRO A 56 9.19 11.87 8.68
C PRO A 56 8.03 10.87 8.78
N VAL A 57 7.49 10.72 9.99
CA VAL A 57 6.28 9.91 10.25
C VAL A 57 5.08 10.53 9.55
N LEU A 58 4.37 9.76 8.74
CA LEU A 58 3.16 10.21 8.05
C LEU A 58 2.07 10.66 9.03
N THR A 59 1.41 11.77 8.74
CA THR A 59 0.25 12.21 9.51
C THR A 59 -1.00 11.42 9.12
N LYS A 60 -2.09 11.55 9.90
CA LYS A 60 -3.39 10.95 9.54
C LYS A 60 -3.91 11.48 8.20
N SER A 61 -3.70 12.76 7.88
CA SER A 61 -4.08 13.35 6.60
C SER A 61 -3.31 12.74 5.43
N ASP A 62 -2.01 12.51 5.61
CA ASP A 62 -1.15 11.88 4.60
C ASP A 62 -1.61 10.46 4.29
N ILE A 63 -1.89 9.68 5.34
CA ILE A 63 -2.42 8.32 5.19
C ILE A 63 -3.78 8.35 4.49
N SER A 64 -4.65 9.30 4.85
CA SER A 64 -5.98 9.43 4.24
C SER A 64 -5.89 9.77 2.75
N PHE A 65 -4.92 10.61 2.36
CA PHE A 65 -4.62 10.91 0.96
C PHE A 65 -4.16 9.65 0.21
N ILE A 66 -3.22 8.88 0.78
CA ILE A 66 -2.73 7.64 0.18
C ILE A 66 -3.87 6.63 -0.02
N VAL A 67 -4.68 6.40 1.01
CA VAL A 67 -5.82 5.47 0.95
C VAL A 67 -6.78 5.88 -0.15
N ARG A 68 -7.17 7.16 -0.19
CA ARG A 68 -8.08 7.67 -1.23
C ARG A 68 -7.50 7.51 -2.63
N ASN A 69 -6.19 7.71 -2.81
CA ASN A 69 -5.52 7.50 -4.09
C ASN A 69 -5.62 6.03 -4.55
N LEU A 70 -5.36 5.10 -3.63
CA LEU A 70 -5.47 3.67 -3.90
C LEU A 70 -6.93 3.26 -4.22
N GLU A 71 -7.90 3.74 -3.47
CA GLU A 71 -9.32 3.44 -3.68
C GLU A 71 -9.83 3.99 -5.03
N ASN A 72 -9.39 5.19 -5.42
CA ASN A 72 -9.66 5.76 -6.75
C ASN A 72 -9.07 4.91 -7.89
N LYS A 73 -8.12 4.03 -7.59
CA LYS A 73 -7.52 3.06 -8.53
C LYS A 73 -8.04 1.64 -8.31
N HIS A 74 -9.16 1.49 -7.61
CA HIS A 74 -9.83 0.22 -7.32
C HIS A 74 -9.02 -0.73 -6.42
N TYR A 75 -8.11 -0.19 -5.62
CA TYR A 75 -7.43 -0.92 -4.54
C TYR A 75 -8.14 -0.64 -3.22
N ASN A 76 -8.84 -1.64 -2.69
CA ASN A 76 -9.60 -1.52 -1.44
C ASN A 76 -8.66 -1.71 -0.24
N VAL A 77 -8.45 -0.67 0.57
CA VAL A 77 -7.63 -0.78 1.78
C VAL A 77 -8.50 -1.31 2.92
N LYS A 78 -8.33 -2.60 3.23
CA LYS A 78 -9.10 -3.31 4.27
C LYS A 78 -8.67 -2.95 5.68
N HIS A 79 -7.37 -2.75 5.88
CA HIS A 79 -6.81 -2.51 7.21
C HIS A 79 -5.56 -1.65 7.13
N ILE A 80 -5.39 -0.78 8.13
CA ILE A 80 -4.30 0.17 8.22
C ILE A 80 -3.65 0.01 9.59
N VAL A 81 -2.34 -0.18 9.63
CA VAL A 81 -1.55 -0.15 10.87
C VAL A 81 -0.46 0.88 10.73
N GLN A 82 -0.38 1.80 11.68
CA GLN A 82 0.72 2.75 11.78
C GLN A 82 1.39 2.60 13.13
N ARG A 83 2.73 2.49 13.13
CA ARG A 83 3.53 2.44 14.35
C ARG A 83 4.95 2.90 14.07
N ASP A 84 5.44 3.88 14.84
CA ASP A 84 6.86 4.28 14.86
C ASP A 84 7.46 4.55 13.45
N GLY A 85 6.75 5.31 12.60
CA GLY A 85 7.20 5.60 11.22
C GLY A 85 6.93 4.50 10.19
N ARG A 86 6.50 3.32 10.64
CA ARG A 86 6.04 2.23 9.79
C ARG A 86 4.55 2.33 9.50
N LEU A 87 4.17 2.24 8.24
CA LEU A 87 2.79 2.10 7.77
C LEU A 87 2.63 0.75 7.05
N LEU A 88 1.59 0.01 7.44
CA LEU A 88 1.16 -1.22 6.81
C LEU A 88 -0.24 -1.03 6.25
N LEU A 89 -0.42 -1.30 4.95
CA LEU A 89 -1.73 -1.31 4.30
C LEU A 89 -2.04 -2.72 3.81
N PHE A 90 -3.20 -3.22 4.19
CA PHE A 90 -3.72 -4.50 3.75
C PHE A 90 -4.73 -4.23 2.64
N ILE A 91 -4.41 -4.70 1.43
CA ILE A 91 -5.16 -4.41 0.19
C ILE A 91 -5.66 -5.71 -0.42
#